data_AF-A0A3M8FZ54-F1
#
_entry.id   AF-A0A3M8FZ54-F1
#
_cell.length_a   1.000
_cell.length_b   1.000
_cell.length_c   1.000
_cell.angle_alpha   90.00
_cell.angle_beta   90.00
_cell.angle_gamma   90.00
#
_symmetry.space_group_name_H-M   'P 1'
#
loop_
_entity.id
_entity.type
_entity.pdbx_description
1 polymer ?
#
loop_
_entity_poly.entity_id
_entity_poly.type
_entity_poly.pdbx_seq_one_letter_code
_entity_poly.pdbx_strand_id
1 'polypeptide(L)' 'MCKCESCGVEEGQLRPIGKYIVELHQLEYKGSKMDLCLTCYRHYKMKLTRVADKEQRGFDLYSNFKKLYQQAFHTEHKD' A
#
# COMPACT_ATOMS: atom_id res chain seq x y z
N MET A 1 -2.43 28.18 0.95
CA MET A 1 -2.74 27.26 2.07
C MET A 1 -2.71 25.84 1.53
N CYS A 2 -1.91 24.96 2.14
CA CYS A 2 -1.82 23.56 1.75
C CYS A 2 -3.07 22.81 2.25
N LYS A 3 -3.53 21.82 1.48
CA LYS A 3 -4.72 21.02 1.79
C LYS A 3 -4.39 19.55 1.66
N CYS A 4 -5.06 18.73 2.47
CA CYS A 4 -5.02 17.28 2.32
C CYS A 4 -5.57 16.90 0.94
N GLU A 5 -4.74 16.28 0.11
CA GLU A 5 -5.10 15.89 -1.26
C GLU A 5 -6.22 14.84 -1.31
N SER A 6 -6.48 14.12 -0.21
CA SER A 6 -7.54 13.10 -0.15
C SER A 6 -8.90 13.63 0.30
N CYS A 7 -8.97 14.60 1.22
CA CYS A 7 -10.25 15.04 1.79
C CYS A 7 -10.44 16.57 1.79
N GLY A 8 -9.48 17.32 1.27
CA GLY A 8 -9.57 18.78 1.09
C GLY A 8 -9.45 19.61 2.36
N VAL A 9 -9.24 18.99 3.54
CA VAL A 9 -9.05 19.74 4.78
C VAL A 9 -7.80 20.60 4.73
N GLU A 10 -7.88 21.80 5.28
CA GLU A 10 -6.77 22.75 5.25
C GLU A 10 -5.81 22.51 6.43
N GLU A 11 -4.52 22.73 6.19
CA GLU A 11 -3.52 22.77 7.27
C GLU A 11 -3.83 23.91 8.24
N GLY A 12 -3.68 23.64 9.54
CA GLY A 12 -4.03 24.60 10.60
C GLY A 12 -5.53 24.63 10.95
N GLN A 13 -6.40 23.94 10.20
CA GLN A 13 -7.82 23.89 10.52
C GLN A 13 -8.08 23.07 11.80
N LEU A 14 -8.93 23.56 12.71
CA LEU A 14 -9.38 22.79 13.87
C LEU A 14 -10.37 21.71 13.43
N ARG A 15 -10.07 20.44 13.73
CA ARG A 15 -11.03 19.35 13.56
C ARG A 15 -12.04 19.36 14.71
N PRO A 16 -13.35 19.35 14.42
CA PRO A 16 -14.39 19.37 15.46
C PRO A 16 -14.37 18.06 16.27
N ILE A 17 -14.05 16.94 15.62
CA ILE A 17 -13.93 15.63 16.23
C ILE A 17 -12.46 15.41 16.62
N GLY A 18 -12.21 15.10 17.89
CA GLY A 18 -10.87 14.91 18.44
C GLY A 18 -10.14 16.20 18.83
N LYS A 19 -10.67 17.38 18.47
CA LYS A 19 -10.19 18.71 18.87
C LYS A 19 -8.68 18.90 18.69
N TYR A 20 -8.19 18.70 17.47
CA TYR A 20 -6.78 18.90 17.12
C TYR A 20 -6.64 19.78 15.90
N ILE A 21 -5.48 20.43 15.78
CA ILE A 21 -5.10 21.24 14.62
C ILE A 21 -4.58 20.31 13.53
N VAL A 22 -5.08 20.48 12.31
CA VAL A 22 -4.68 19.63 11.18
C VAL A 22 -3.25 19.92 10.79
N GLU A 23 -2.44 18.86 10.81
CA GLU A 23 -1.09 18.82 10.24
C GLU A 23 -1.08 17.91 9.02
N LEU A 24 -0.40 18.34 7.96
CA LEU A 24 -0.23 17.53 6.76
C LEU A 24 1.04 16.70 6.85
N HIS A 25 0.94 15.46 6.37
CA HIS A 25 1.99 14.46 6.36
C HIS A 25 2.23 14.02 4.92
N GLN A 26 3.49 14.00 4.50
CA GLN A 26 3.86 13.56 3.17
C GLN A 26 3.90 12.04 3.08
N LEU A 27 3.18 11.47 2.12
CA LEU A 27 3.24 10.07 1.75
C LEU A 27 3.90 9.93 0.38
N GLU A 28 4.97 9.17 0.30
CA GLU A 28 5.61 8.81 -0.97
C GLU A 28 5.26 7.37 -1.36
N TYR A 29 4.74 7.18 -2.58
CA TYR A 29 4.45 5.86 -3.13
C TYR A 29 4.66 5.84 -4.64
N LYS A 30 5.47 4.89 -5.12
CA LYS A 30 5.84 4.73 -6.55
C LYS A 30 6.35 6.02 -7.21
N GLY A 31 7.10 6.85 -6.46
CA GLY A 31 7.66 8.11 -6.94
C GLY A 31 6.71 9.31 -6.89
N SER A 32 5.43 9.10 -6.58
CA SER A 32 4.47 10.19 -6.34
C SER A 32 4.45 10.57 -4.87
N LYS A 33 4.48 11.87 -4.58
CA LYS A 33 4.34 12.44 -3.24
C LYS A 33 2.96 13.05 -3.09
N MET A 34 2.32 12.82 -1.95
CA MET A 34 1.01 13.37 -1.62
C MET A 34 1.00 13.90 -0.19
N ASP A 35 0.40 15.08 0.01
CA ASP A 35 0.21 15.67 1.33
C ASP A 35 -1.16 15.29 1.91
N LEU A 36 -1.15 14.60 3.04
CA LEU A 36 -2.35 13.99 3.64
C LEU A 36 -2.47 14.37 5.12
N CYS A 37 -3.69 14.67 5.57
CA CYS A 37 -3.93 14.75 7.01
C CYS A 37 -3.69 13.38 7.68
N LEU A 38 -3.41 13.38 8.99
CA LEU A 38 -3.06 12.18 9.75
C LEU A 38 -4.00 10.98 9.51
N THR A 39 -5.31 11.22 9.49
CA THR A 39 -6.31 10.16 9.25
C THR A 39 -6.19 9.55 7.85
N CYS A 40 -6.10 10.39 6.82
CA CYS A 40 -5.96 9.94 5.44
C CYS A 40 -4.60 9.24 5.23
N TYR A 41 -3.53 9.78 5.81
CA TYR A 41 -2.20 9.17 5.77
C TYR A 41 -2.22 7.73 6.29
N ARG A 42 -2.79 7.51 7.48
CA ARG A 42 -2.89 6.16 8.08
C ARG A 42 -3.73 5.22 7.22
N HIS A 43 -4.86 5.69 6.72
CA HIS A 43 -5.75 4.88 5.89
C HIS A 43 -5.09 4.46 4.57
N TYR A 44 -4.38 5.39 3.90
CA TYR A 44 -3.62 5.09 2.69
C TYR A 44 -2.48 4.13 2.97
N LYS A 45 -1.69 4.37 4.03
CA LYS A 45 -0.59 3.48 4.41
C LYS A 45 -1.07 2.04 4.63
N MET A 46 -2.19 1.85 5.34
CA MET A 46 -2.79 0.53 5.52
C MET A 46 -3.25 -0.12 4.21
N LYS A 47 -3.86 0.65 3.30
CA LYS A 47 -4.26 0.14 1.99
C LYS A 47 -3.05 -0.30 1.17
N LEU A 48 -1.97 0.49 1.18
CA LEU A 48 -0.74 0.17 0.47
C LEU A 48 -0.10 -1.11 1.01
N THR A 49 -0.04 -1.29 2.33
CA THR A 49 0.43 -2.55 2.93
C THR A 49 -0.40 -3.75 2.46
N ARG A 50 -1.73 -3.63 2.45
CA ARG A 50 -2.61 -4.71 1.97
C ARG A 50 -2.43 -5.04 0.49
N VAL A 51 -2.12 -4.03 -0.34
CA VAL A 51 -1.84 -4.24 -1.77
C VAL A 51 -0.51 -4.97 -1.94
N ALA A 52 0.54 -4.53 -1.22
CA ALA A 52 1.85 -5.20 -1.23
C ALA A 52 1.74 -6.67 -0.78
N ASP A 53 0.98 -6.95 0.27
CA ASP A 53 0.75 -8.32 0.75
C ASP A 53 0.05 -9.21 -0.30
N LYS A 54 -0.89 -8.65 -1.07
CA LYS A 54 -1.59 -9.38 -2.13
C LYS A 54 -0.68 -9.65 -3.34
N GLU A 55 0.12 -8.66 -3.73
CA GLU A 55 1.11 -8.82 -4.81
C GLU A 55 2.14 -9.91 -4.44
N GLN A 56 2.63 -9.89 -3.20
CA GLN A 56 3.55 -10.92 -2.69
C GLN A 56 2.94 -12.31 -2.72
N ARG A 57 1.71 -12.48 -2.21
CA ARG A 57 1.03 -13.79 -2.24
C ARG A 57 0.80 -14.32 -3.67
N GLY A 58 0.47 -13.43 -4.60
CA GLY A 58 0.32 -13.79 -6.02
C GLY A 58 1.63 -14.28 -6.62
N PHE A 59 2.74 -13.60 -6.32
CA PHE A 59 4.07 -14.02 -6.72
C PHE A 59 4.45 -15.38 -6.12
N ASP A 60 4.19 -15.58 -4.82
CA ASP A 60 4.51 -16.83 -4.12
C ASP A 60 3.75 -18.02 -4.74
N LEU A 61 2.45 -17.86 -5.02
CA LEU A 61 1.61 -18.86 -5.69
C LEU A 61 2.17 -19.24 -7.07
N TYR A 62 2.51 -18.25 -7.90
CA TYR A 62 3.11 -18.49 -9.21
C TYR A 62 4.44 -19.22 -9.11
N SER A 63 5.30 -18.81 -8.18
CA SER A 63 6.62 -19.43 -7.98
C SER A 63 6.51 -20.89 -7.56
N ASN A 64 5.55 -21.22 -6.69
CA ASN A 64 5.29 -22.58 -6.24
C ASN A 64 4.74 -23.45 -7.36
N PHE A 65 3.80 -22.91 -8.16
CA PHE A 65 3.27 -23.63 -9.32
C PHE A 65 4.38 -23.96 -10.35
N LYS A 66 5.27 -23.00 -10.65
CA LYS A 66 6.40 -23.21 -11.55
C LYS A 66 7.35 -24.32 -11.06
N LYS A 67 7.64 -24.37 -9.74
CA LYS A 67 8.48 -25.43 -9.15
C LYS A 67 7.83 -26.80 -9.28
N LEU A 68 6.54 -26.92 -8.98
CA LEU A 68 5.80 -28.18 -9.11
C LEU A 68 5.78 -28.68 -10.56
N TYR A 69 5.53 -27.78 -11.51
CA TYR A 69 5.57 -28.10 -12.93
C TYR A 69 6.95 -28.61 -13.37
N GLN A 70 8.03 -27.92 -12.99
CA GLN A 70 9.40 -28.36 -13.33
C GLN A 70 9.74 -29.73 -12.72
N GLN A 71 9.33 -30.00 -11.47
CA GLN A 71 9.55 -31.29 -10.83
C GLN A 71 8.84 -32.44 -11.54
N ALA A 72 7.59 -32.22 -11.98
CA ALA A 72 6.81 -33.23 -12.71
C ALA A 72 7.46 -33.62 -14.06
N PHE A 73 8.05 -32.68 -14.78
CA PHE A 73 8.69 -32.94 -16.08
C PHE A 73 10.12 -33.50 -15.95
N HIS A 74 10.82 -33.28 -14.83
CA HIS A 74 12.13 -33.91 -14.58
C HIS A 74 12.04 -35.39 -14.19
N THR A 75 10.87 -35.87 -13.76
CA THR A 75 10.63 -37.29 -13.43
C THR A 75 10.35 -38.18 -14.64
N GLU A 76 10.05 -37.63 -15.82
CA GLU A 76 9.68 -38.40 -17.02
C GLU A 76 10.87 -38.78 -17.94
N HIS A 77 12.11 -38.41 -17.59
CA HIS A 77 13.31 -38.69 -18.40
C HIS A 77 14.41 -39.46 -17.64
N LYS A 78 14.01 -40.36 -16.73
CA LYS A 78 14.92 -41.34 -16.13
C LYS A 78 14.43 -42.76 -16.42
N ASP A 79 14.48 -43.14 -17.69
CA ASP A 79 14.52 -44.53 -18.15
C ASP A 79 15.82 -44.73 -18.95
#